data_AF-A0A973DQS7-F1
#
_entry.id   AF-A0A973DQS7-F1
#
_cell.length_a   1.000
_cell.length_b   1.000
_cell.length_c   1.000
_cell.angle_alpha   90.00
_cell.angle_beta   90.00
_cell.angle_gamma   90.00
#
_symmetry.space_group_name_H-M   'P 1'
#
loop_
_entity.id
_entity.type
_entity.pdbx_description
1 polymer ?
#
loop_
_entity_poly.entity_id
_entity_poly.type
_entity_poly.pdbx_seq_one_letter_code
_entity_poly.pdbx_strand_id
1 'polypeptide(L)'
;MLQKLFQLKEHETNVKTEVIAGITTFLTMAYIIFVNPSMLEAAGMDNGAVFVATCLAAAIGCFIMGFLANYPIALAPGMGLNAFFTYTVVMEMGYSWEVALGGVFISGVVFVIMSLFKVREWIVDSIPLSLRYGIAAGIGLFLAIIALKNAGIVVDSPATLVTLGDVTAFPAVMTALGLFIIVGLTHRGINGAVMISILAITVLGVLFGDIDYNGIMSVPPSLAPTFMKMDISGALEVGMISVIFAFLFVDLFDTSGTLIAVAQRGGLLDEQGKLPRLGKALLADSTATIAGAALGTS
;
A
#
# COMPACT_ATOMS: atom_id res chain seq x y z
N MET A 1 3.57 -24.45 20.66
CA MET A 1 2.87 -23.14 20.65
C MET A 1 2.39 -22.79 19.24
N LEU A 2 3.29 -22.65 18.26
CA LEU A 2 2.95 -22.34 16.85
C LEU A 2 1.92 -23.28 16.24
N GLN A 3 2.05 -24.60 16.44
CA GLN A 3 1.09 -25.60 15.97
C GLN A 3 -0.34 -25.40 16.52
N LYS A 4 -0.47 -24.95 17.77
CA LYS A 4 -1.79 -24.75 18.42
C LYS A 4 -2.44 -23.44 18.00
N LEU A 5 -1.64 -22.43 17.66
CA LEU A 5 -2.13 -21.10 17.31
C LEU A 5 -2.46 -21.00 15.81
N PHE A 6 -1.56 -21.48 14.96
CA PHE A 6 -1.66 -21.37 13.50
C PHE A 6 -2.12 -22.66 12.82
N GLN A 7 -2.39 -23.73 13.57
CA GLN A 7 -2.96 -24.97 13.04
C GLN A 7 -2.18 -25.55 11.83
N LEU A 8 -0.84 -25.46 11.83
CA LEU A 8 0.00 -25.75 10.66
C LEU A 8 -0.24 -27.12 10.01
N LYS A 9 -0.65 -28.14 10.79
CA LYS A 9 -0.96 -29.49 10.24
C LYS A 9 -2.32 -29.52 9.53
N GLU A 10 -3.29 -28.73 9.99
CA GLU A 10 -4.60 -28.59 9.34
C GLU A 10 -4.48 -27.79 8.03
N HIS A 11 -3.45 -26.95 7.93
CA HIS A 11 -3.08 -26.23 6.71
C HIS A 11 -1.99 -26.94 5.88
N GLU A 12 -1.69 -28.21 6.18
CA GLU A 12 -0.72 -29.05 5.44
C GLU A 12 0.68 -28.41 5.25
N THR A 13 1.11 -27.56 6.19
CA THR A 13 2.35 -26.79 6.10
C THR A 13 3.32 -27.09 7.26
N ASN A 14 4.54 -26.55 7.18
CA ASN A 14 5.56 -26.64 8.22
C ASN A 14 6.30 -25.31 8.40
N VAL A 15 6.99 -25.14 9.53
CA VAL A 15 7.67 -23.88 9.89
C VAL A 15 8.67 -23.42 8.84
N LYS A 16 9.40 -24.34 8.19
CA LYS A 16 10.38 -23.98 7.16
C LYS A 16 9.68 -23.40 5.93
N THR A 17 8.58 -24.02 5.50
CA THR A 17 7.77 -23.52 4.38
C THR A 17 7.21 -22.13 4.69
N GLU A 18 6.65 -21.92 5.89
CA GLU A 18 6.10 -20.63 6.31
C GLU A 18 7.15 -19.51 6.36
N VAL A 19 8.35 -19.78 6.88
CA VAL A 19 9.43 -18.78 6.91
C VAL A 19 9.87 -18.41 5.50
N ILE A 20 10.02 -19.39 4.60
CA ILE A 20 10.40 -19.12 3.20
C ILE A 20 9.28 -18.36 2.48
N ALA A 21 8.02 -18.73 2.71
CA ALA A 21 6.87 -18.02 2.16
C ALA A 21 6.83 -16.56 2.67
N GLY A 22 7.03 -16.33 3.97
CA GLY A 22 7.09 -15.00 4.56
C GLY A 22 8.21 -14.13 3.97
N ILE A 23 9.43 -14.67 3.82
CA ILE A 23 10.54 -13.96 3.17
C ILE A 23 10.21 -13.65 1.71
N THR A 24 9.60 -14.59 1.01
CA THR A 24 9.19 -14.41 -0.40
C THR A 24 8.16 -13.29 -0.52
N THR A 25 7.11 -13.32 0.32
CA THR A 25 6.09 -12.27 0.38
C THR A 25 6.70 -10.91 0.70
N PHE A 26 7.59 -10.85 1.71
CA PHE A 26 8.32 -9.64 2.05
C PHE A 26 9.09 -9.09 0.85
N LEU A 27 9.89 -9.91 0.16
CA LEU A 27 10.66 -9.47 -1.01
C LEU A 27 9.76 -8.99 -2.17
N THR A 28 8.56 -9.54 -2.31
CA THR A 28 7.60 -9.09 -3.34
C THR A 28 6.93 -7.77 -3.01
N MET A 29 6.74 -7.43 -1.73
CA MET A 29 6.08 -6.21 -1.28
C MET A 29 7.04 -5.10 -0.84
N ALA A 30 8.32 -5.41 -0.65
CA ALA A 30 9.28 -4.49 -0.05
C ALA A 30 9.59 -3.26 -0.92
N TYR A 31 9.10 -3.18 -2.16
CA TYR A 31 9.11 -1.94 -2.93
C TYR A 31 8.32 -0.81 -2.24
N ILE A 32 7.29 -1.15 -1.45
CA ILE A 32 6.45 -0.18 -0.71
C ILE A 32 7.28 0.66 0.26
N ILE A 33 8.38 0.10 0.76
CA ILE A 33 9.34 0.78 1.65
C ILE A 33 9.91 2.04 0.99
N PHE A 34 9.99 2.10 -0.33
CA PHE A 34 10.51 3.25 -1.08
C PHE A 34 9.40 4.06 -1.73
N VAL A 35 8.40 3.38 -2.30
CA VAL A 35 7.34 4.06 -3.04
C VAL A 35 6.43 4.87 -2.12
N ASN A 36 6.02 4.31 -0.97
CA ASN A 36 5.12 5.04 -0.07
C ASN A 36 5.75 6.34 0.48
N PRO A 37 6.99 6.32 1.04
CA PRO A 37 7.64 7.55 1.48
C PRO A 37 7.81 8.58 0.37
N SER A 38 8.18 8.16 -0.84
CA SER A 38 8.32 9.09 -1.97
C SER A 38 7.01 9.80 -2.35
N MET A 39 5.87 9.11 -2.21
CA MET A 39 4.56 9.69 -2.48
C MET A 39 4.11 10.62 -1.36
N LEU A 40 4.34 10.26 -0.10
CA LEU A 40 3.96 11.10 1.04
C LEU A 40 4.92 12.29 1.22
N GLU A 41 6.16 12.19 0.78
CA GLU A 41 7.10 13.31 0.68
C GLU A 41 6.59 14.38 -0.30
N ALA A 42 5.97 13.98 -1.40
CA ALA A 42 5.34 14.92 -2.33
C ALA A 42 4.16 15.70 -1.69
N ALA A 43 3.57 15.18 -0.61
CA ALA A 43 2.58 15.88 0.21
C ALA A 43 3.21 16.80 1.28
N GLY A 44 4.54 16.85 1.38
CA GLY A 44 5.28 17.66 2.36
C GLY A 44 5.64 16.93 3.66
N MET A 45 5.48 15.60 3.71
CA MET A 45 5.87 14.80 4.89
C MET A 45 7.37 14.48 4.90
N ASP A 46 7.94 14.30 6.09
CA ASP A 46 9.35 13.89 6.22
C ASP A 46 9.55 12.45 5.70
N ASN A 47 10.36 12.29 4.65
CA ASN A 47 10.58 11.01 3.98
C ASN A 47 11.09 9.92 4.95
N GLY A 48 12.04 10.27 5.83
CA GLY A 48 12.63 9.33 6.78
C GLY A 48 11.63 8.87 7.84
N ALA A 49 10.84 9.79 8.38
CA ALA A 49 9.80 9.49 9.35
C ALA A 49 8.70 8.61 8.73
N VAL A 50 8.25 8.92 7.52
CA VAL A 50 7.26 8.11 6.79
C VAL A 50 7.79 6.73 6.45
N PHE A 51 9.07 6.60 6.07
CA PHE A 51 9.70 5.30 5.85
C PHE A 51 9.58 4.40 7.09
N VAL A 52 9.90 4.95 8.27
CA VAL A 52 9.80 4.20 9.53
C VAL A 52 8.34 3.92 9.87
N ALA A 53 7.45 4.92 9.71
CA ALA A 53 6.01 4.76 9.94
C ALA A 53 5.41 3.65 9.08
N THR A 54 5.77 3.61 7.80
CA THR A 54 5.34 2.59 6.83
C THR A 54 5.75 1.19 7.27
N CYS A 55 7.03 1.01 7.64
CA CYS A 55 7.54 -0.29 8.06
C CYS A 55 6.87 -0.77 9.35
N LEU A 56 6.69 0.12 10.33
CA LEU A 56 6.03 -0.19 11.60
C LEU A 56 4.55 -0.49 11.42
N ALA A 57 3.83 0.31 10.63
CA ALA A 57 2.41 0.13 10.35
C ALA A 57 2.16 -1.21 9.62
N ALA A 58 2.95 -1.51 8.59
CA ALA A 58 2.87 -2.79 7.87
C ALA A 58 3.19 -3.99 8.80
N ALA A 59 4.19 -3.86 9.66
CA ALA A 59 4.52 -4.90 10.65
C ALA A 59 3.38 -5.13 11.64
N ILE A 60 2.81 -4.05 12.21
CA ILE A 60 1.66 -4.12 13.11
C ILE A 60 0.47 -4.77 12.41
N GLY A 61 0.14 -4.31 11.19
CA GLY A 61 -0.94 -4.90 10.40
C GLY A 61 -0.74 -6.39 10.15
N CYS A 62 0.45 -6.79 9.69
CA CYS A 62 0.78 -8.20 9.48
C CYS A 62 0.66 -9.03 10.77
N PHE A 63 1.10 -8.50 11.93
CA PHE A 63 0.93 -9.19 13.20
C PHE A 63 -0.53 -9.33 13.59
N ILE A 64 -1.35 -8.29 13.44
CA ILE A 64 -2.78 -8.37 13.75
C ILE A 64 -3.45 -9.36 12.80
N MET A 65 -3.17 -9.33 11.49
CA MET A 65 -3.71 -10.30 10.53
C MET A 65 -3.33 -11.74 10.89
N GLY A 66 -2.06 -11.97 11.22
CA GLY A 66 -1.56 -13.28 11.64
C GLY A 66 -2.18 -13.77 12.95
N PHE A 67 -2.25 -12.94 13.99
CA PHE A 67 -2.71 -13.38 15.31
C PHE A 67 -4.23 -13.32 15.51
N LEU A 68 -4.91 -12.32 14.94
CA LEU A 68 -6.34 -12.13 15.09
C LEU A 68 -7.13 -12.93 14.05
N ALA A 69 -6.79 -12.78 12.78
CA ALA A 69 -7.50 -13.41 11.68
C ALA A 69 -6.98 -14.82 11.36
N ASN A 70 -5.73 -15.11 11.73
CA ASN A 70 -5.03 -16.36 11.44
C ASN A 70 -4.99 -16.63 9.92
N TYR A 71 -4.53 -15.63 9.16
CA TYR A 71 -4.33 -15.71 7.71
C TYR A 71 -2.90 -15.38 7.31
N PRO A 72 -2.31 -16.11 6.34
CA PRO A 72 -0.99 -15.82 5.78
C PRO A 72 -1.07 -14.70 4.73
N ILE A 73 -1.68 -13.58 5.09
CA ILE A 73 -1.90 -12.43 4.21
C ILE A 73 -1.11 -11.25 4.76
N ALA A 74 -0.22 -10.70 3.95
CA ALA A 74 0.54 -9.51 4.32
C ALA A 74 -0.32 -8.26 4.16
N LEU A 75 -0.22 -7.36 5.14
CA LEU A 75 -0.82 -6.03 5.10
C LEU A 75 0.27 -4.98 4.90
N ALA A 76 0.00 -4.03 4.01
CA ALA A 76 0.81 -2.86 3.76
C ALA A 76 -0.08 -1.71 3.28
N PRO A 77 0.43 -0.46 3.28
CA PRO A 77 -0.32 0.69 2.83
C PRO A 77 -0.92 0.51 1.42
N GLY A 78 -2.20 0.87 1.29
CA GLY A 78 -2.94 0.81 0.04
C GLY A 78 -2.48 1.91 -0.91
N MET A 79 -1.80 1.55 -1.99
CA MET A 79 -1.19 2.53 -2.89
C MET A 79 -2.21 3.46 -3.57
N GLY A 80 -3.45 2.99 -3.79
CA GLY A 80 -4.53 3.83 -4.32
C GLY A 80 -4.97 4.92 -3.34
N LEU A 81 -5.05 4.59 -2.05
CA LEU A 81 -5.38 5.53 -0.98
C LEU A 81 -4.29 6.58 -0.80
N ASN A 82 -3.02 6.16 -0.85
CA ASN A 82 -1.88 7.08 -0.74
C ASN A 82 -1.82 8.04 -1.92
N ALA A 83 -2.19 7.58 -3.12
CA ALA A 83 -2.25 8.43 -4.29
C ALA A 83 -3.40 9.45 -4.19
N PHE A 84 -4.58 9.03 -3.73
CA PHE A 84 -5.70 9.94 -3.46
C PHE A 84 -5.35 10.95 -2.34
N PHE A 85 -4.71 10.49 -1.27
CA PHE A 85 -4.21 11.32 -0.18
C PHE A 85 -3.27 12.42 -0.68
N THR A 86 -2.18 12.04 -1.35
CA THR A 86 -1.14 12.98 -1.79
C THR A 86 -1.67 13.90 -2.87
N TYR A 87 -2.13 13.34 -3.98
CA TYR A 87 -2.32 14.11 -5.21
C TYR A 87 -3.66 14.82 -5.26
N THR A 88 -4.70 14.26 -4.63
CA THR A 88 -6.03 14.88 -4.62
C THR A 88 -6.24 15.69 -3.36
N VAL A 89 -6.18 15.09 -2.18
CA VAL A 89 -6.55 15.78 -0.93
C VAL A 89 -5.54 16.87 -0.56
N VAL A 90 -4.25 16.55 -0.60
CA VAL A 90 -3.22 17.52 -0.21
C VAL A 90 -2.90 18.49 -1.33
N MET A 91 -2.59 18.00 -2.54
CA MET A 91 -2.13 18.86 -3.63
C MET A 91 -3.25 19.60 -4.37
N GLU A 92 -4.31 18.91 -4.79
CA GLU A 92 -5.38 19.51 -5.60
C GLU A 92 -6.39 20.30 -4.75
N MET A 93 -6.82 19.72 -3.62
CA MET A 93 -7.80 20.36 -2.71
C MET A 93 -7.14 21.32 -1.71
N GLY A 94 -5.81 21.25 -1.55
CA GLY A 94 -5.03 22.19 -0.73
C GLY A 94 -5.12 21.97 0.79
N TYR A 95 -5.60 20.81 1.24
CA TYR A 95 -5.58 20.48 2.66
C TYR A 95 -4.16 20.17 3.14
N SER A 96 -3.88 20.43 4.42
CA SER A 96 -2.61 19.98 5.00
C SER A 96 -2.62 18.45 5.16
N TRP A 97 -1.44 17.83 5.09
CA TRP A 97 -1.31 16.39 5.25
C TRP A 97 -1.73 15.93 6.66
N GLU A 98 -1.62 16.79 7.69
CA GLU A 98 -2.12 16.53 9.04
C GLU A 98 -3.64 16.37 9.07
N VAL A 99 -4.37 17.27 8.38
CA VAL A 99 -5.84 17.21 8.27
C VAL A 99 -6.26 15.99 7.45
N ALA A 100 -5.55 15.70 6.37
CA ALA A 100 -5.78 14.50 5.57
C ALA A 100 -5.56 13.22 6.40
N LEU A 101 -4.50 13.15 7.22
CA LEU A 101 -4.25 12.03 8.14
C LEU A 101 -5.35 11.91 9.20
N GLY A 102 -5.87 13.03 9.69
CA GLY A 102 -7.05 13.05 10.55
C GLY A 102 -8.26 12.40 9.87
N GLY A 103 -8.47 12.67 8.59
CA GLY A 103 -9.49 12.02 7.77
C GLY A 103 -9.29 10.51 7.64
N VAL A 104 -8.06 10.07 7.37
CA VAL A 104 -7.69 8.64 7.32
C VAL A 104 -7.96 7.97 8.66
N PHE A 105 -7.55 8.58 9.77
CA PHE A 105 -7.81 8.07 11.12
C PHE A 105 -9.31 7.91 11.41
N ILE A 106 -10.12 8.95 11.12
CA ILE A 106 -11.58 8.89 11.30
C ILE A 106 -12.18 7.79 10.43
N SER A 107 -11.73 7.66 9.17
CA SER A 107 -12.21 6.59 8.28
C SER A 107 -11.90 5.19 8.86
N GLY A 108 -10.70 5.00 9.43
CA GLY A 108 -10.31 3.76 10.11
C GLY A 108 -11.17 3.46 11.34
N VAL A 109 -11.51 4.48 12.15
CA VAL A 109 -12.43 4.34 13.29
C VAL A 109 -13.82 3.92 12.81
N VAL A 110 -14.34 4.57 11.78
CA VAL A 110 -15.63 4.20 11.17
C VAL A 110 -15.58 2.76 10.64
N PHE A 111 -14.46 2.33 10.06
CA PHE A 111 -14.29 0.96 9.61
C PHE A 111 -14.28 -0.09 10.71
N VAL A 112 -13.63 0.20 11.84
CA VAL A 112 -13.69 -0.68 13.01
C VAL A 112 -15.14 -0.83 13.44
N ILE A 113 -15.88 0.28 13.54
CA ILE A 113 -17.31 0.28 13.90
C ILE A 113 -18.12 -0.56 12.89
N MET A 114 -17.96 -0.32 11.58
CA MET A 114 -18.66 -1.07 10.53
C MET A 114 -18.32 -2.57 10.53
N SER A 115 -17.07 -2.92 10.86
CA SER A 115 -16.61 -4.31 10.93
C SER A 115 -17.22 -5.03 12.13
N LEU A 116 -17.36 -4.35 13.27
CA LEU A 116 -18.05 -4.88 14.46
C LEU A 116 -19.54 -5.16 14.19
N PHE A 117 -20.20 -4.31 13.40
CA PHE A 117 -21.61 -4.48 13.03
C PHE A 117 -21.83 -5.35 11.77
N LYS A 118 -20.78 -5.98 11.22
CA LYS A 118 -20.82 -6.81 9.99
C LYS A 118 -21.35 -6.11 8.73
N VAL A 119 -21.51 -4.79 8.77
CA VAL A 119 -21.95 -3.97 7.62
C VAL A 119 -20.94 -4.12 6.48
N ARG A 120 -19.64 -4.19 6.83
CA ARG A 120 -18.56 -4.36 5.87
C ARG A 120 -18.70 -5.67 5.08
N GLU A 121 -18.97 -6.79 5.74
CA GLU A 121 -19.17 -8.09 5.08
C GLU A 121 -20.33 -8.03 4.06
N TRP A 122 -21.44 -7.37 4.42
CA TRP A 122 -22.61 -7.26 3.55
C TRP A 122 -22.35 -6.41 2.30
N ILE A 123 -21.64 -5.29 2.47
CA ILE A 123 -21.27 -4.46 1.32
C ILE A 123 -20.36 -5.26 0.40
N VAL A 124 -19.36 -5.95 0.95
CA VAL A 124 -18.39 -6.74 0.17
C VAL A 124 -19.07 -7.84 -0.63
N ASP A 125 -19.91 -8.64 0.01
CA ASP A 125 -20.68 -9.70 -0.63
C ASP A 125 -21.61 -9.16 -1.74
N SER A 126 -22.01 -7.89 -1.65
CA SER A 126 -22.89 -7.24 -2.64
C SER A 126 -22.15 -6.63 -3.84
N ILE A 127 -20.81 -6.48 -3.80
CA ILE A 127 -20.08 -5.89 -4.92
C ILE A 127 -19.92 -6.90 -6.06
N PRO A 128 -20.50 -6.66 -7.25
CA PRO A 128 -20.33 -7.53 -8.41
C PRO A 128 -18.86 -7.59 -8.87
N LEU A 129 -18.44 -8.76 -9.37
CA LEU A 129 -17.06 -9.01 -9.83
C LEU A 129 -16.58 -7.97 -10.85
N SER A 130 -17.45 -7.50 -11.74
CA SER A 130 -17.11 -6.47 -12.73
C SER A 130 -16.65 -5.16 -12.10
N LEU A 131 -17.26 -4.72 -10.99
CA LEU A 131 -16.82 -3.53 -10.27
C LEU A 131 -15.49 -3.76 -9.57
N ARG A 132 -15.28 -4.96 -8.98
CA ARG A 132 -14.00 -5.31 -8.33
C ARG A 132 -12.83 -5.25 -9.33
N TYR A 133 -13.01 -5.80 -10.53
CA TYR A 133 -11.99 -5.71 -11.58
C TYR A 133 -11.79 -4.27 -12.07
N GLY A 134 -12.87 -3.50 -12.20
CA GLY A 134 -12.79 -2.08 -12.60
C GLY A 134 -12.00 -1.22 -11.62
N ILE A 135 -12.21 -1.42 -10.31
CA ILE A 135 -11.48 -0.69 -9.25
C ILE A 135 -9.98 -1.00 -9.33
N ALA A 136 -9.61 -2.29 -9.40
CA ALA A 136 -8.21 -2.68 -9.52
C ALA A 136 -7.54 -2.14 -10.79
N ALA A 137 -8.23 -2.20 -11.94
CA ALA A 137 -7.73 -1.66 -13.20
C ALA A 137 -7.57 -0.14 -13.16
N GLY A 138 -8.53 0.58 -12.58
CA GLY A 138 -8.50 2.04 -12.43
C GLY A 138 -7.34 2.51 -11.55
N ILE A 139 -7.17 1.91 -10.36
CA ILE A 139 -6.04 2.22 -9.46
C ILE A 139 -4.71 1.90 -10.15
N GLY A 140 -4.61 0.76 -10.84
CA GLY A 140 -3.40 0.39 -11.58
C GLY A 140 -3.02 1.39 -12.68
N LEU A 141 -3.99 1.81 -13.51
CA LEU A 141 -3.77 2.82 -14.55
C LEU A 141 -3.41 4.19 -13.96
N PHE A 142 -4.02 4.55 -12.83
CA PHE A 142 -3.73 5.80 -12.12
C PHE A 142 -2.30 5.83 -11.56
N LEU A 143 -1.85 4.75 -10.92
CA LEU A 143 -0.47 4.64 -10.45
C LEU A 143 0.53 4.59 -11.60
N ALA A 144 0.17 3.95 -12.72
CA ALA A 144 1.00 3.92 -13.91
C ALA A 144 1.23 5.32 -14.49
N ILE A 145 0.20 6.16 -14.59
CA ILE A 145 0.38 7.53 -15.11
C ILE A 145 1.22 8.39 -14.17
N ILE A 146 1.09 8.23 -12.84
CA ILE A 146 1.93 8.92 -11.85
C ILE A 146 3.40 8.48 -12.00
N ALA A 147 3.67 7.18 -12.15
CA ALA A 147 5.02 6.67 -12.35
C ALA A 147 5.65 7.21 -13.64
N LEU A 148 4.90 7.23 -14.75
CA LEU A 148 5.36 7.80 -16.02
C LEU A 148 5.63 9.31 -15.92
N LYS A 149 4.83 10.04 -15.13
CA LYS A 149 5.04 11.46 -14.85
C LYS A 149 6.31 11.70 -14.04
N ASN A 150 6.52 10.92 -12.96
CA ASN A 150 7.73 11.03 -12.13
C ASN A 150 9.00 10.65 -12.91
N ALA A 151 8.89 9.73 -13.87
CA ALA A 151 10.00 9.35 -14.77
C ALA A 151 10.28 10.38 -15.88
N GLY A 152 9.45 11.43 -16.02
CA GLY A 152 9.56 12.42 -17.10
C GLY A 152 9.17 11.90 -18.49
N ILE A 153 8.58 10.70 -18.58
CA ILE A 153 8.08 10.12 -19.84
C ILE A 153 6.78 10.82 -20.26
N VAL A 154 5.94 11.14 -19.28
CA VAL A 154 4.69 11.88 -19.47
C VAL A 154 4.82 13.26 -18.83
N VAL A 155 4.50 14.31 -19.58
CA VAL A 155 4.48 15.69 -19.07
C VAL A 155 3.16 16.38 -19.40
N ASP A 156 2.83 17.42 -18.65
CA ASP A 156 1.61 18.20 -18.84
C ASP A 156 1.64 18.97 -20.18
N SER A 157 0.48 19.12 -20.80
CA SER A 157 0.30 19.92 -22.00
C SER A 157 -1.01 20.69 -21.89
N PRO A 158 -1.00 22.03 -22.02
CA PRO A 158 -2.23 22.83 -22.00
C PRO A 158 -3.24 22.43 -23.09
N ALA A 159 -2.79 21.79 -24.18
CA ALA A 159 -3.64 21.42 -25.31
C ALA A 159 -4.24 20.01 -25.21
N THR A 160 -3.56 19.09 -24.53
CA THR A 160 -3.91 17.65 -24.53
C THR A 160 -3.95 17.02 -23.14
N LEU A 161 -3.69 17.79 -22.08
CA LEU A 161 -3.44 17.37 -20.70
C LEU A 161 -2.20 16.47 -20.52
N VAL A 162 -1.80 15.74 -21.56
CA VAL A 162 -0.70 14.79 -21.58
C VAL A 162 0.08 14.94 -22.88
N THR A 163 1.41 15.02 -22.79
CA THR A 163 2.33 14.92 -23.92
C THR A 163 3.56 14.09 -23.57
N LEU A 164 4.32 13.67 -24.58
CA LEU A 164 5.57 12.94 -24.39
C LEU A 164 6.66 13.89 -23.88
N GLY A 165 7.31 13.52 -22.78
CA GLY A 165 8.50 14.21 -22.28
C GLY A 165 9.80 13.72 -22.93
N ASP A 166 10.93 13.98 -22.29
CA ASP A 166 12.23 13.52 -22.78
C ASP A 166 12.46 12.06 -22.38
N VAL A 167 12.15 11.15 -23.31
CA VAL A 167 12.34 9.71 -23.12
C VAL A 167 13.80 9.26 -23.15
N THR A 168 14.72 10.16 -23.54
CA THR A 168 16.17 9.87 -23.55
C THR A 168 16.85 10.29 -22.26
N ALA A 169 16.15 11.06 -21.41
CA ALA A 169 16.63 11.44 -20.10
C ALA A 169 16.90 10.21 -19.22
N PHE A 170 17.90 10.34 -18.35
CA PHE A 170 18.34 9.25 -17.47
C PHE A 170 17.19 8.60 -16.67
N PRO A 171 16.27 9.35 -16.01
CA PRO A 171 15.14 8.76 -15.28
C PRO A 171 14.17 7.95 -16.15
N ALA A 172 13.91 8.40 -17.37
CA ALA A 172 13.04 7.73 -18.32
C ALA A 172 13.67 6.41 -18.82
N VAL A 173 14.96 6.45 -19.15
CA VAL A 173 15.72 5.26 -19.58
C VAL A 173 15.84 4.24 -18.45
N MET A 174 16.13 4.68 -17.22
CA MET A 174 16.19 3.80 -16.05
C MET A 174 14.83 3.17 -15.75
N THR A 175 13.74 3.92 -15.90
CA THR A 175 12.37 3.41 -15.73
C THR A 175 12.03 2.34 -16.76
N ALA A 176 12.35 2.59 -18.05
CA ALA A 176 12.15 1.61 -19.11
C ALA A 176 12.98 0.35 -18.88
N LEU A 177 14.26 0.50 -18.54
CA LEU A 177 15.16 -0.60 -18.21
C LEU A 177 14.63 -1.43 -17.04
N GLY A 178 14.20 -0.75 -15.96
CA GLY A 178 13.61 -1.40 -14.78
C GLY A 178 12.36 -2.20 -15.15
N LEU A 179 11.47 -1.64 -15.94
CA LEU A 179 10.28 -2.35 -16.44
C LEU A 179 10.67 -3.63 -17.19
N PHE A 180 11.65 -3.57 -18.10
CA PHE A 180 12.11 -4.76 -18.83
C PHE A 180 12.76 -5.81 -17.92
N ILE A 181 13.51 -5.39 -16.89
CA ILE A 181 14.06 -6.31 -15.89
C ILE A 181 12.93 -7.00 -15.13
N ILE A 182 11.92 -6.25 -14.66
CA ILE A 182 10.76 -6.81 -13.96
C ILE A 182 10.03 -7.82 -14.84
N VAL A 183 9.73 -7.48 -16.09
CA VAL A 183 9.04 -8.36 -17.04
C VAL A 183 9.87 -9.62 -17.30
N GLY A 184 11.17 -9.48 -17.55
CA GLY A 184 12.08 -10.59 -17.82
C GLY A 184 12.23 -11.55 -16.63
N LEU A 185 12.37 -11.03 -15.41
CA LEU A 185 12.48 -11.84 -14.19
C LEU A 185 11.14 -12.51 -13.85
N THR A 186 10.02 -11.80 -14.00
CA THR A 186 8.68 -12.35 -13.77
C THR A 186 8.35 -13.46 -14.75
N HIS A 187 8.71 -13.30 -16.04
CA HIS A 187 8.53 -14.35 -17.05
C HIS A 187 9.33 -15.62 -16.72
N ARG A 188 10.48 -15.48 -16.04
CA ARG A 188 11.31 -16.60 -15.58
C ARG A 188 10.87 -17.18 -14.23
N GLY A 189 9.78 -16.68 -13.63
CA GLY A 189 9.27 -17.14 -12.35
C GLY A 189 10.17 -16.79 -11.15
N ILE A 190 10.99 -15.75 -11.26
CA ILE A 190 11.87 -15.32 -10.16
C ILE A 190 11.07 -14.45 -9.18
N ASN A 191 10.96 -14.92 -7.94
CA ASN A 191 10.31 -14.18 -6.86
C ASN A 191 11.11 -12.92 -6.49
N GLY A 192 10.42 -11.81 -6.19
CA GLY A 192 11.07 -10.53 -5.86
C GLY A 192 11.64 -9.78 -7.08
N ALA A 193 11.13 -10.05 -8.28
CA ALA A 193 11.53 -9.37 -9.53
C ALA A 193 11.57 -7.83 -9.40
N VAL A 194 10.57 -7.24 -8.74
CA VAL A 194 10.49 -5.80 -8.49
C VAL A 194 11.66 -5.33 -7.60
N MET A 195 11.94 -6.03 -6.49
CA MET A 195 13.05 -5.70 -5.60
C MET A 195 14.40 -5.81 -6.32
N ILE A 196 14.63 -6.89 -7.07
CA ILE A 196 15.87 -7.08 -7.83
C ILE A 196 16.04 -5.94 -8.85
N SER A 197 14.96 -5.55 -9.52
CA SER A 197 14.98 -4.42 -10.44
C SER A 197 15.32 -3.11 -9.74
N ILE A 198 14.72 -2.82 -8.58
CA ILE A 198 15.02 -1.60 -7.80
C ILE A 198 16.50 -1.57 -7.46
N LEU A 199 17.05 -2.66 -6.89
CA LEU A 199 18.47 -2.75 -6.54
C LEU A 199 19.38 -2.58 -7.76
N ALA A 200 19.04 -3.21 -8.90
CA ALA A 200 19.83 -3.08 -10.12
C ALA A 200 19.85 -1.63 -10.65
N ILE A 201 18.69 -0.96 -10.68
CA ILE A 201 18.60 0.43 -11.10
C ILE A 201 19.31 1.36 -10.11
N THR A 202 19.20 1.11 -8.80
CA THR A 202 19.93 1.87 -7.78
C THR A 202 21.45 1.75 -7.96
N VAL A 203 21.97 0.54 -8.22
CA VAL A 203 23.41 0.33 -8.49
C VAL A 203 23.85 1.11 -9.73
N LEU A 204 23.05 1.09 -10.80
CA LEU A 204 23.33 1.89 -11.99
C LEU A 204 23.31 3.39 -11.67
N GLY A 205 22.32 3.87 -10.90
CA GLY A 205 22.25 5.27 -10.45
C GLY A 205 23.51 5.72 -9.68
N VAL A 206 24.02 4.88 -8.79
CA VAL A 206 25.29 5.14 -8.07
C VAL A 206 26.48 5.17 -9.03
N LEU A 207 26.55 4.22 -9.98
CA LEU A 207 27.66 4.14 -10.95
C LEU A 207 27.71 5.33 -11.91
N PHE A 208 26.55 5.85 -12.31
CA PHE A 208 26.43 7.02 -13.18
C PHE A 208 26.49 8.35 -12.42
N GLY A 209 26.63 8.32 -11.08
CA GLY A 209 26.80 9.51 -10.24
C GLY A 209 25.52 10.30 -9.97
N ASP A 210 24.35 9.67 -10.16
CA ASP A 210 23.04 10.29 -9.92
C ASP A 210 22.58 10.15 -8.45
N ILE A 211 23.23 9.25 -7.69
CA ILE A 211 22.88 8.95 -6.30
C ILE A 211 24.10 9.14 -5.38
N ASP A 212 23.95 9.99 -4.36
CA ASP A 212 24.93 10.15 -3.30
C ASP A 212 24.93 8.94 -2.36
N TYR A 213 26.03 8.19 -2.35
CA TYR A 213 26.19 7.03 -1.49
C TYR A 213 26.56 7.44 -0.06
N ASN A 214 25.59 7.32 0.86
CA ASN A 214 25.73 7.74 2.26
C ASN A 214 26.09 6.58 3.23
N GLY A 215 26.58 5.45 2.74
CA GLY A 215 27.07 4.31 3.56
C GLY A 215 26.18 3.06 3.54
N ILE A 216 26.57 2.02 4.31
CA ILE A 216 25.90 0.69 4.34
C ILE A 216 24.86 0.60 5.48
N MET A 217 25.06 1.32 6.57
CA MET A 217 24.22 1.24 7.77
C MET A 217 23.94 2.63 8.29
N SER A 218 22.65 2.93 8.50
CA SER A 218 22.19 4.14 9.16
C SER A 218 21.31 3.77 10.35
N VAL A 219 21.28 4.66 11.35
CA VAL A 219 20.28 4.57 12.42
C VAL A 219 18.92 4.87 11.79
N PRO A 220 17.85 4.12 12.13
CA PRO A 220 16.53 4.43 11.61
C PRO A 220 16.18 5.91 11.90
N PRO A 221 15.69 6.66 10.89
CA PRO A 221 15.27 8.04 11.08
C PRO A 221 14.26 8.21 12.21
N SER A 222 14.17 9.40 12.78
CA SER A 222 13.21 9.68 13.85
C SER A 222 11.78 9.64 13.32
N LEU A 223 10.89 8.96 14.03
CA LEU A 223 9.45 8.98 13.76
C LEU A 223 8.77 10.28 14.26
N ALA A 224 9.45 11.07 15.09
CA ALA A 224 8.89 12.26 15.73
C ALA A 224 8.24 13.29 14.78
N PRO A 225 8.72 13.52 13.54
CA PRO A 225 8.12 14.49 12.63
C PRO A 225 6.67 14.19 12.22
N THR A 226 6.29 12.91 12.15
CA THR A 226 4.96 12.48 11.65
C THR A 226 4.12 11.79 12.73
N PHE A 227 4.74 11.30 13.80
CA PHE A 227 4.06 10.61 14.90
C PHE A 227 2.98 11.46 15.55
N MET A 228 1.74 10.96 15.57
CA MET A 228 0.57 11.59 16.20
C MET A 228 0.31 13.04 15.75
N LYS A 229 0.72 13.38 14.52
CA LYS A 229 0.51 14.71 13.94
C LYS A 229 -0.84 14.89 13.25
N MET A 230 -1.69 13.87 13.23
CA MET A 230 -3.03 13.93 12.65
C MET A 230 -3.89 15.03 13.31
N ASP A 231 -4.51 15.87 12.47
CA ASP A 231 -5.45 16.89 12.91
C ASP A 231 -6.89 16.39 12.77
N ILE A 232 -7.42 15.84 13.86
CA ILE A 232 -8.80 15.35 13.94
C ILE A 232 -9.79 16.54 13.90
N SER A 233 -9.41 17.70 14.43
CA SER A 233 -10.30 18.86 14.47
C SER A 233 -10.54 19.41 13.06
N GLY A 234 -9.48 19.57 12.27
CA GLY A 234 -9.58 19.97 10.87
C GLY A 234 -10.31 18.92 10.02
N ALA A 235 -10.14 17.63 10.33
CA ALA A 235 -10.84 16.56 9.62
C ALA A 235 -12.36 16.54 9.88
N LEU A 236 -12.86 17.17 10.95
CA LEU A 236 -14.29 17.28 11.24
C LEU A 236 -14.98 18.45 10.52
N GLU A 237 -14.23 19.27 9.77
CA GLU A 237 -14.82 20.32 8.95
C GLU A 237 -15.75 19.73 7.87
N VAL A 238 -16.81 20.47 7.53
CA VAL A 238 -17.85 20.00 6.61
C VAL A 238 -17.28 19.62 5.23
N GLY A 239 -16.24 20.33 4.77
CA GLY A 239 -15.56 20.02 3.51
C GLY A 239 -14.82 18.68 3.52
N MET A 240 -14.34 18.23 4.68
CA MET A 240 -13.63 16.96 4.84
C MET A 240 -14.56 15.75 4.92
N ILE A 241 -15.86 15.95 5.14
CA ILE A 241 -16.84 14.85 5.20
C ILE A 241 -16.84 14.07 3.87
N SER A 242 -16.86 14.76 2.72
CA SER A 242 -16.83 14.11 1.40
C SER A 242 -15.54 13.33 1.17
N VAL A 243 -14.41 13.87 1.64
CA VAL A 243 -13.09 13.24 1.57
C VAL A 243 -13.02 11.99 2.45
N ILE A 244 -13.53 12.05 3.67
CA ILE A 244 -13.60 10.89 4.59
C ILE A 244 -14.48 9.80 4.00
N PHE A 245 -15.62 10.17 3.40
CA PHE A 245 -16.45 9.21 2.67
C PHE A 245 -15.70 8.61 1.49
N ALA A 246 -14.96 9.40 0.72
CA ALA A 246 -14.15 8.89 -0.39
C ALA A 246 -13.09 7.91 0.09
N PHE A 247 -12.31 8.23 1.14
CA PHE A 247 -11.36 7.31 1.77
C PHE A 247 -12.05 6.01 2.20
N LEU A 248 -13.19 6.11 2.87
CA LEU A 248 -13.96 4.94 3.30
C LEU A 248 -14.40 4.07 2.12
N PHE A 249 -14.90 4.63 1.03
CA PHE A 249 -15.30 3.80 -0.12
C PHE A 249 -14.11 3.21 -0.85
N VAL A 250 -13.04 3.98 -1.06
CA VAL A 250 -11.83 3.51 -1.75
C VAL A 250 -11.18 2.38 -0.96
N ASP A 251 -11.00 2.53 0.36
CA ASP A 251 -10.40 1.50 1.22
C ASP A 251 -11.31 0.26 1.31
N LEU A 252 -12.62 0.48 1.42
CA LEU A 252 -13.58 -0.62 1.46
C LEU A 252 -13.42 -1.50 0.22
N PHE A 253 -13.32 -0.88 -0.95
CA PHE A 253 -13.21 -1.58 -2.22
C PHE A 253 -11.82 -2.17 -2.46
N ASP A 254 -10.76 -1.45 -2.11
CA ASP A 254 -9.39 -1.92 -2.29
C ASP A 254 -9.11 -3.12 -1.39
N THR A 255 -9.35 -2.99 -0.08
CA THR A 255 -9.11 -4.08 0.87
C THR A 255 -9.98 -5.30 0.54
N SER A 256 -11.25 -5.10 0.24
CA SER A 256 -12.13 -6.24 0.00
C SER A 256 -11.86 -6.92 -1.34
N GLY A 257 -11.52 -6.13 -2.37
CA GLY A 257 -11.12 -6.65 -3.67
C GLY A 257 -9.82 -7.45 -3.58
N THR A 258 -8.80 -6.88 -2.94
CA THR A 258 -7.48 -7.50 -2.78
C THR A 258 -7.54 -8.73 -1.87
N LEU A 259 -8.22 -8.64 -0.72
CA LEU A 259 -8.33 -9.74 0.23
C LEU A 259 -9.02 -10.96 -0.40
N ILE A 260 -10.11 -10.76 -1.15
CA ILE A 260 -10.80 -11.85 -1.84
C ILE A 260 -9.95 -12.40 -2.99
N ALA A 261 -9.29 -11.54 -3.78
CA ALA A 261 -8.44 -11.99 -4.89
C ALA A 261 -7.24 -12.80 -4.41
N VAL A 262 -6.58 -12.36 -3.34
CA VAL A 262 -5.47 -13.06 -2.69
C VAL A 262 -5.96 -14.35 -2.06
N ALA A 263 -7.10 -14.33 -1.37
CA ALA A 263 -7.71 -15.54 -0.81
C ALA A 263 -8.05 -16.57 -1.87
N GLN A 264 -8.60 -16.14 -3.01
CA GLN A 264 -8.91 -17.02 -4.13
C GLN A 264 -7.64 -17.66 -4.72
N ARG A 265 -6.59 -16.87 -4.96
CA ARG A 265 -5.30 -17.38 -5.45
C ARG A 265 -4.59 -18.28 -4.44
N GLY A 266 -4.78 -18.00 -3.15
CA GLY A 266 -4.21 -18.78 -2.05
C GLY A 266 -5.03 -20.01 -1.64
N GLY A 267 -6.16 -20.28 -2.29
CA GLY A 267 -7.02 -21.41 -1.92
C GLY A 267 -7.66 -21.28 -0.53
N LEU A 268 -7.87 -20.05 -0.05
CA LEU A 268 -8.39 -19.75 1.28
C LEU A 268 -9.92 -19.56 1.33
N LEU A 269 -10.59 -19.61 0.17
CA LEU A 269 -12.04 -19.52 0.07
C LEU A 269 -12.69 -20.88 0.36
N ASP A 270 -13.88 -20.85 0.95
CA ASP A 270 -14.70 -22.04 1.15
C ASP A 270 -15.40 -22.49 -0.16
N GLU A 271 -16.15 -23.59 -0.08
CA GLU A 271 -16.89 -24.17 -1.22
C GLU A 271 -17.91 -23.22 -1.84
N GLN A 272 -18.33 -22.19 -1.10
CA GLN A 272 -19.30 -21.17 -1.54
C GLN A 272 -18.60 -19.92 -2.11
N GLY A 273 -17.26 -19.93 -2.17
CA GLY A 273 -16.45 -18.81 -2.63
C GLY A 273 -16.35 -17.67 -1.60
N LYS A 274 -16.71 -17.91 -0.34
CA LYS A 274 -16.61 -16.94 0.74
C LYS A 274 -15.33 -17.14 1.53
N LEU A 275 -14.81 -16.06 2.10
CA LEU A 275 -13.63 -16.11 2.97
C LEU A 275 -14.09 -16.38 4.42
N PRO A 276 -13.70 -17.51 5.03
CA PRO A 276 -13.98 -17.73 6.45
C PRO A 276 -13.36 -16.59 7.29
N ARG A 277 -13.89 -16.31 8.48
CA ARG A 277 -13.30 -15.30 9.39
C ARG A 277 -13.11 -13.90 8.76
N LEU A 278 -13.86 -13.56 7.69
CA LEU A 278 -13.74 -12.29 6.97
C LEU A 278 -13.77 -11.08 7.91
N GLY A 279 -14.74 -10.99 8.83
CA GLY A 279 -14.80 -9.89 9.80
C GLY A 279 -13.55 -9.72 10.68
N LYS A 280 -12.81 -10.80 10.98
CA LYS A 280 -11.53 -10.68 11.71
C LYS A 280 -10.42 -10.13 10.83
N ALA A 281 -10.38 -10.53 9.56
CA ALA A 281 -9.43 -9.98 8.58
C ALA A 281 -9.70 -8.48 8.33
N LEU A 282 -10.97 -8.10 8.18
CA LEU A 282 -11.38 -6.71 8.02
C LEU A 282 -11.12 -5.87 9.29
N LEU A 283 -11.29 -6.45 10.47
CA LEU A 283 -10.92 -5.78 11.72
C LEU A 283 -9.40 -5.60 11.85
N ALA A 284 -8.61 -6.60 11.44
CA ALA A 284 -7.15 -6.50 11.40
C ALA A 284 -6.67 -5.37 10.48
N ASP A 285 -7.27 -5.28 9.30
CA ASP A 285 -7.05 -4.20 8.35
C ASP A 285 -7.41 -2.82 8.93
N SER A 286 -8.65 -2.64 9.43
CA SER A 286 -9.10 -1.35 9.98
C SER A 286 -8.24 -0.87 11.15
N THR A 287 -7.79 -1.81 12.00
CA THR A 287 -6.90 -1.48 13.12
C THR A 287 -5.49 -1.13 12.67
N ALA A 288 -5.00 -1.74 11.57
CA ALA A 288 -3.76 -1.35 10.93
C ALA A 288 -3.85 0.07 10.36
N THR A 289 -4.98 0.46 9.76
CA THR A 289 -5.22 1.83 9.25
C THR A 289 -5.15 2.86 10.38
N ILE A 290 -5.81 2.60 11.51
CA ILE A 290 -5.75 3.47 12.70
C ILE A 290 -4.32 3.58 13.23
N ALA A 291 -3.61 2.46 13.33
CA ALA A 291 -2.22 2.44 13.79
C ALA A 291 -1.29 3.18 12.82
N GLY A 292 -1.49 3.01 11.51
CA GLY A 292 -0.75 3.71 10.46
C GLY A 292 -0.92 5.22 10.56
N ALA A 293 -2.17 5.69 10.62
CA ALA A 293 -2.47 7.12 10.75
C ALA A 293 -1.86 7.72 12.04
N ALA A 294 -1.92 6.99 13.16
CA ALA A 294 -1.30 7.41 14.41
C ALA A 294 0.24 7.45 14.34
N LEU A 295 0.86 6.51 13.60
CA LEU A 295 2.31 6.50 13.36
C LEU A 295 2.75 7.55 12.33
N GLY A 296 1.81 8.17 11.61
CA GLY A 296 2.10 9.19 10.61
C GLY A 296 2.36 8.63 9.22
N THR A 297 1.62 7.58 8.83
CA THR A 297 1.50 7.11 7.45
C THR A 297 0.02 7.00 7.07
N SER A 298 -0.29 7.30 5.81
CA SER A 298 -1.58 6.95 5.22
C SER A 298 -1.65 5.46 4.88
#